data_AF-A0A132P195-F1
#
_entry.id   AF-A0A132P195-F1
#
_cell.length_a   1.000
_cell.length_b   1.000
_cell.length_c   1.000
_cell.angle_alpha   90.00
_cell.angle_beta   90.00
_cell.angle_gamma   90.00
#
_symmetry.space_group_name_H-M   'P 1'
#
loop_
_entity.id
_entity.type
_entity.pdbx_description
1 polymer ?
#
loop_
_entity_poly.entity_id
_entity_poly.type
_entity_poly.pdbx_seq_one_letter_code
_entity_poly.pdbx_strand_id
1 'polypeptide(L)'
;MTEKKMSLIDRCKQIDIVDFARNNGMAVVNKGRDYRLEDHDSFVFDRRKQRFYWNSQNISGDIIELAKLFFIDKDIQDPKQQFKAATDFILKNEDKTERVENLHFETEKYKDHPVDYQPLTEKGRNYLKEERKLPDWLIDYAEKEGLIAELKPKHERQNFLVRDDRLDHAVAFLWKDPQTKETVGASYQGTFIDYERFGERGTYKHIDKNSTANHGFNLKIGDPKQLKYFESSIDLLSYAALNRDQLNDTWLVSMEGLKHHVISHYFGEAVSELRKKQAFPQSIEICVDNDRAGHIFYEKEQLMGAVDPFTNQKVRCERGIANDWQVPREYKVIYEEVAKEEKVTPEAIMAIHKTENNLQLTNQLVSAHKVNASFGQQLSVNDSIEVISLKDICREVAKELKDCERSNGTYDFDRFYQEKGDINSQILFSYKAEQYYKGYKNHEHEFVPEVKKDWNDQLKHEIQRQEIRKQKRAMLFQQGKQQERE
;
A
#
# COMPACT_ATOMS: atom_id res chain seq x y z
N MET A 1 -17.33 29.82 29.86
CA MET A 1 -16.32 28.87 29.37
C MET A 1 -14.96 29.51 29.56
N THR A 2 -14.20 29.06 30.55
CA THR A 2 -12.84 29.55 30.82
C THR A 2 -11.93 28.93 29.76
N GLU A 3 -11.37 29.74 28.85
CA GLU A 3 -10.30 29.29 27.97
C GLU A 3 -9.18 28.69 28.83
N LYS A 4 -8.91 27.39 28.63
CA LYS A 4 -7.80 26.71 29.28
C LYS A 4 -6.52 27.34 28.71
N LYS A 5 -5.92 28.28 29.44
CA LYS A 5 -4.63 28.89 29.06
C LYS A 5 -3.64 27.77 28.74
N MET A 6 -3.18 27.74 27.49
CA MET A 6 -2.19 26.78 27.01
C MET A 6 -0.92 26.88 27.86
N SER A 7 -0.35 25.74 28.25
CA SER A 7 0.84 25.74 29.10
C SER A 7 2.05 26.29 28.34
N LEU A 8 3.04 26.82 29.08
CA LEU A 8 4.29 27.33 28.51
C LEU A 8 5.00 26.28 27.64
N ILE A 9 4.95 25.01 28.08
CA ILE A 9 5.55 23.87 27.38
C ILE A 9 4.82 23.61 26.07
N ASP A 10 3.49 23.61 26.10
CA ASP A 10 2.68 23.35 24.90
C ASP A 10 2.88 24.44 23.84
N ARG A 11 3.03 25.71 24.27
CA ARG A 11 3.39 26.83 23.38
C ARG A 11 4.73 26.61 22.68
N CYS A 12 5.77 26.23 23.44
CA CYS A 12 7.08 25.97 22.85
C CYS A 12 7.03 24.79 21.86
N LYS A 13 6.27 23.75 22.17
CA LYS A 13 6.17 22.52 21.36
C LYS A 13 5.33 22.67 20.09
N GLN A 14 4.63 23.79 19.90
CA GLN A 14 3.93 24.09 18.65
C GLN A 14 4.87 24.67 17.57
N ILE A 15 6.04 25.15 17.97
CA ILE A 15 7.03 25.70 17.03
C ILE A 15 7.76 24.55 16.33
N ASP A 16 7.88 24.65 15.01
CA ASP A 16 8.59 23.64 14.22
C ASP A 16 10.09 23.65 14.54
N ILE A 17 10.61 22.50 14.99
CA ILE A 17 11.97 22.35 15.48
C ILE A 17 13.03 22.62 14.40
N VAL A 18 12.71 22.35 13.12
CA VAL A 18 13.62 22.58 12.00
C VAL A 18 13.66 24.05 11.64
N ASP A 19 12.48 24.67 11.51
CA ASP A 19 12.37 26.10 11.23
C ASP A 19 13.03 26.90 12.37
N PHE A 20 12.78 26.53 13.62
CA PHE A 20 13.40 27.12 14.80
C PHE A 20 14.93 27.03 14.77
N ALA A 21 15.48 25.85 14.50
CA ALA A 21 16.93 25.64 14.44
C ALA A 21 17.58 26.57 13.39
N ARG A 22 17.03 26.61 12.17
CA ARG A 22 17.57 27.39 11.06
C ARG A 22 17.42 28.90 11.28
N ASN A 23 16.24 29.36 11.71
CA ASN A 23 15.95 30.78 11.93
C ASN A 23 16.71 31.38 13.13
N ASN A 24 17.32 30.51 13.95
CA ASN A 24 18.23 30.90 15.03
C ASN A 24 19.70 30.61 14.71
N GLY A 25 20.04 30.39 13.44
CA GLY A 25 21.43 30.39 12.95
C GLY A 25 22.12 29.03 12.93
N MET A 26 21.40 27.93 13.10
CA MET A 26 21.98 26.60 12.86
C MET A 26 22.04 26.31 11.36
N ALA A 27 23.19 25.82 10.89
CA ALA A 27 23.39 25.37 9.52
C ALA A 27 22.68 24.03 9.27
N VAL A 28 21.35 24.06 9.14
CA VAL A 28 20.55 22.88 8.83
C VAL A 28 20.61 22.62 7.32
N VAL A 29 21.16 21.46 6.93
CA VAL A 29 21.27 20.99 5.54
C VAL A 29 20.38 19.79 5.29
N ASN A 30 20.06 19.53 4.03
CA ASN A 30 19.41 18.29 3.62
C ASN A 30 20.46 17.29 3.19
N LYS A 31 20.35 16.04 3.64
CA LYS A 31 21.16 14.93 3.13
C LYS A 31 20.28 13.70 3.01
N GLY A 32 19.98 13.28 1.78
CA GLY A 32 19.05 12.17 1.53
C GLY A 32 17.59 12.56 1.80
N ARG A 33 16.96 11.97 2.83
CA ARG A 33 15.58 12.30 3.27
C ARG A 33 15.53 13.01 4.63
N ASP A 34 16.69 13.25 5.24
CA ASP A 34 16.82 13.76 6.60
C ASP A 34 17.27 15.22 6.60
N TYR A 35 16.80 15.97 7.60
CA TYR A 35 17.33 17.27 7.98
C TYR A 35 18.51 17.05 8.92
N ARG A 36 19.67 17.63 8.65
CA ARG A 36 20.90 17.43 9.45
C ARG A 36 21.58 18.74 9.77
N LEU A 37 22.42 18.77 10.79
CA LEU A 37 23.35 19.89 10.99
C LEU A 37 24.60 19.68 10.16
N GLU A 38 25.00 20.69 9.39
CA GLU A 38 26.18 20.65 8.51
C GLU A 38 27.45 20.26 9.27
N ASP A 39 27.65 20.87 10.44
CA ASP A 39 28.83 20.64 11.29
C ASP A 39 28.78 19.31 12.06
N HIS A 40 27.65 18.58 12.02
CA HIS A 40 27.44 17.36 12.79
C HIS A 40 26.70 16.28 11.96
N ASP A 41 27.45 15.47 11.20
CA ASP A 41 26.93 14.41 10.31
C ASP A 41 25.97 13.40 10.96
N SER A 42 26.07 13.20 12.28
CA SER A 42 25.26 12.28 13.08
C SER A 42 24.03 12.93 13.73
N PHE A 43 23.88 14.26 13.59
CA PHE A 43 22.77 15.05 14.13
C PHE A 43 21.66 15.15 13.08
N VAL A 44 20.49 14.60 13.41
CA VAL A 44 19.33 14.48 12.52
C VAL A 44 18.09 15.08 13.18
N PHE A 45 17.29 15.85 12.44
CA PHE A 45 15.96 16.27 12.85
C PHE A 45 14.88 15.40 12.21
N ASP A 46 13.93 14.96 13.03
CA ASP A 46 12.67 14.37 12.59
C ASP A 46 11.57 15.44 12.73
N ARG A 47 11.31 16.14 11.62
CA ARG A 47 10.28 17.19 11.55
C ARG A 47 8.86 16.67 11.77
N ARG A 48 8.60 15.38 11.51
CA ARG A 48 7.28 14.80 11.76
C ARG A 48 7.04 14.58 13.25
N LYS A 49 8.08 14.11 13.95
CA LYS A 49 8.02 13.88 15.40
C LYS A 49 8.34 15.14 16.22
N GLN A 50 8.81 16.20 15.58
CA GLN A 50 9.29 17.42 16.24
C GLN A 50 10.41 17.13 17.24
N ARG A 51 11.40 16.34 16.81
CA ARG A 51 12.53 15.87 17.63
C ARG A 51 13.85 15.92 16.88
N PHE A 52 14.96 15.89 17.62
CA PHE A 52 16.29 15.66 17.08
C PHE A 52 16.96 14.42 17.69
N TYR A 53 17.95 13.90 16.98
CA TYR A 53 18.78 12.76 17.37
C TYR A 53 20.24 13.06 17.04
N TRP A 54 21.11 13.06 18.04
CA TRP A 54 22.56 13.18 17.90
C TRP A 54 23.22 11.84 18.22
N ASN A 55 23.31 10.99 17.20
CA ASN A 55 23.62 9.57 17.39
C ASN A 55 25.03 9.32 17.93
N SER A 56 26.03 10.14 17.56
CA SER A 56 27.40 9.98 18.06
C SER A 56 27.57 10.37 19.53
N GLN A 57 26.65 11.16 20.08
CA GLN A 57 26.67 11.59 21.48
C GLN A 57 25.61 10.86 22.32
N ASN A 58 24.78 10.03 21.70
CA ASN A 58 23.62 9.38 22.33
C ASN A 58 22.66 10.38 23.01
N ILE A 59 22.47 11.55 22.38
CA ILE A 59 21.56 12.61 22.86
C ILE A 59 20.37 12.69 21.92
N SER A 60 19.16 12.88 22.45
CA SER A 60 17.96 13.15 21.65
C SER A 60 16.97 13.98 22.47
N GLY A 61 16.09 14.71 21.80
CA GLY A 61 15.17 15.59 22.52
C GLY A 61 14.17 16.31 21.64
N ASP A 62 13.31 17.09 22.28
CA ASP A 62 12.42 18.04 21.62
C ASP A 62 13.09 19.43 21.49
N ILE A 63 12.32 20.43 21.06
CA ILE A 63 12.81 21.80 20.87
C ILE A 63 13.39 22.43 22.16
N ILE A 64 12.92 22.03 23.35
CA ILE A 64 13.42 22.57 24.62
C ILE A 64 14.82 22.00 24.90
N GLU A 65 15.01 20.70 24.69
CA GLU A 65 16.33 20.09 24.82
C GLU A 65 17.30 20.60 23.75
N LEU A 66 16.81 20.91 22.55
CA LEU A 66 17.63 21.56 21.52
C LEU A 66 18.08 22.96 21.96
N ALA A 67 17.15 23.76 22.51
CA ALA A 67 17.42 25.09 23.07
C ALA A 67 18.48 25.04 24.17
N LYS A 68 18.36 24.07 25.10
CA LYS A 68 19.37 23.85 26.14
C LYS A 68 20.75 23.50 25.59
N LEU A 69 20.79 22.73 24.51
CA LEU A 69 22.04 22.22 23.95
C LEU A 69 22.84 23.28 23.20
N PHE A 70 22.16 24.19 22.49
CA PHE A 70 22.80 25.11 21.54
C PHE A 70 22.59 26.59 21.81
N PHE A 71 21.58 26.99 22.58
CA PHE A 71 21.07 28.37 22.56
C PHE A 71 21.06 29.07 23.93
N ILE A 72 21.46 28.38 25.00
CA ILE A 72 21.58 28.96 26.34
C ILE A 72 23.03 28.89 26.84
N ASP A 73 23.34 29.68 27.86
CA ASP A 73 24.66 29.72 28.49
C ASP A 73 24.99 28.37 29.17
N LYS A 74 26.16 27.82 28.83
CA LYS A 74 26.65 26.53 29.34
C LYS A 74 27.11 26.59 30.80
N ASP A 75 27.34 27.79 31.33
CA ASP A 75 27.73 27.99 32.73
C ASP A 75 26.53 27.86 33.69
N ILE A 76 25.30 27.86 33.18
CA ILE A 76 24.09 27.61 33.96
C ILE A 76 24.02 26.11 34.29
N GLN A 77 24.35 25.73 35.53
CA GLN A 77 24.32 24.32 35.97
C GLN A 77 22.97 23.90 36.55
N ASP A 78 22.15 24.84 37.04
CA ASP A 78 20.87 24.51 37.65
C ASP A 78 19.82 24.10 36.60
N PRO A 79 19.24 22.89 36.67
CA PRO A 79 18.30 22.41 35.65
C PRO A 79 17.03 23.25 35.51
N LYS A 80 16.56 23.91 36.57
CA LYS A 80 15.37 24.76 36.52
C LYS A 80 15.68 26.08 35.81
N GLN A 81 16.86 26.65 36.05
CA GLN A 81 17.34 27.83 35.35
C GLN A 81 17.61 27.55 33.87
N GLN A 82 18.21 26.40 33.54
CA GLN A 82 18.39 25.97 32.14
C GLN A 82 17.06 25.84 31.41
N PHE A 83 16.08 25.17 32.04
CA PHE A 83 14.75 25.01 31.47
C PHE A 83 14.09 26.37 31.22
N LYS A 84 14.13 27.28 32.20
CA LYS A 84 13.56 28.62 32.07
C LYS A 84 14.25 29.42 30.95
N ALA A 85 15.59 29.43 30.90
CA ALA A 85 16.36 30.11 29.87
C ALA A 85 16.03 29.58 28.47
N ALA A 86 15.89 28.26 28.33
CA ALA A 86 15.55 27.61 27.07
C ALA A 86 14.14 28.00 26.60
N THR A 87 13.14 27.95 27.48
CA THR A 87 11.77 28.36 27.12
C THR A 87 11.67 29.85 26.82
N ASP A 88 12.38 30.71 27.57
CA ASP A 88 12.40 32.15 27.32
C ASP A 88 13.05 32.46 25.96
N PHE A 89 14.13 31.76 25.60
CA PHE A 89 14.78 31.89 24.29
C PHE A 89 13.86 31.45 23.15
N ILE A 90 13.18 30.30 23.30
CA ILE A 90 12.24 29.80 22.29
C ILE A 90 11.12 30.82 22.04
N LEU A 91 10.48 31.30 23.11
CA LEU A 91 9.35 32.22 23.02
C LEU A 91 9.75 33.60 22.49
N LYS A 92 10.94 34.11 22.83
CA LYS A 92 11.45 35.37 22.26
C LYS A 92 11.61 35.31 20.74
N ASN A 93 11.73 34.11 20.18
CA ASN A 93 11.90 33.89 18.75
C ASN A 93 10.66 33.24 18.10
N GLU A 94 9.50 33.23 18.77
CA GLU A 94 8.27 32.57 18.27
C GLU A 94 7.76 33.18 16.96
N ASP A 95 7.98 34.47 16.74
CA ASP A 95 7.52 35.21 15.54
C ASP A 95 8.48 35.14 14.34
N LYS A 96 9.66 34.49 14.47
CA LYS A 96 10.59 34.27 13.36
C LYS A 96 10.09 33.13 12.46
N THR A 97 9.10 33.44 11.64
CA THR A 97 8.19 32.49 10.96
C THR A 97 8.42 32.35 9.46
N GLU A 98 9.66 32.46 8.98
CA GLU A 98 9.95 31.97 7.62
C GLU A 98 9.93 30.44 7.63
N ARG A 99 8.84 29.87 7.12
CA ARG A 99 8.71 28.43 6.87
C ARG A 99 9.64 28.07 5.73
N VAL A 100 10.57 27.15 5.97
CA VAL A 100 11.49 26.70 4.92
C VAL A 100 10.71 25.72 4.02
N GLU A 101 10.01 26.24 3.00
CA GLU A 101 9.15 25.44 2.12
C GLU A 101 9.91 24.72 1.00
N ASN A 102 11.12 25.17 0.64
CA ASN A 102 11.86 24.64 -0.52
C ASN A 102 13.20 24.04 -0.11
N LEU A 103 13.13 22.88 0.52
CA LEU A 103 14.32 22.06 0.72
C LEU A 103 14.38 21.04 -0.40
N HIS A 104 15.09 21.41 -1.47
CA HIS A 104 15.53 20.45 -2.47
C HIS A 104 16.38 19.39 -1.77
N PHE A 105 15.88 18.16 -1.75
CA PHE A 105 16.71 17.02 -1.43
C PHE A 105 17.61 16.78 -2.63
N GLU A 106 18.87 17.20 -2.54
CA GLU A 106 19.91 16.62 -3.40
C GLU A 106 20.08 15.17 -2.97
N THR A 107 19.19 14.32 -3.48
CA THR A 107 19.43 12.89 -3.51
C THR A 107 20.41 12.67 -4.65
N GLU A 108 21.54 12.01 -4.34
CA GLU A 108 22.42 11.53 -5.39
C GLU A 108 21.58 10.75 -6.40
N LYS A 109 21.80 10.99 -7.70
CA LYS A 109 21.08 10.24 -8.73
C LYS A 109 21.36 8.74 -8.55
N TYR A 110 20.35 7.92 -8.85
CA TYR A 110 20.53 6.48 -8.92
C TYR A 110 21.72 6.13 -9.81
N LYS A 111 22.54 5.19 -9.35
CA LYS A 111 23.62 4.61 -10.14
C LYS A 111 23.31 3.12 -10.22
N ASP A 112 23.12 2.64 -11.44
CA ASP A 112 22.95 1.22 -11.69
C ASP A 112 24.25 0.46 -11.30
N HIS A 113 24.09 -0.78 -10.85
CA HIS A 113 25.18 -1.65 -10.41
C HIS A 113 25.19 -2.97 -11.19
N PRO A 114 25.30 -2.95 -12.53
CA PRO A 114 25.22 -4.16 -13.35
C PRO A 114 26.30 -5.20 -13.02
N VAL A 115 27.42 -4.77 -12.45
CA VAL A 115 28.50 -5.66 -11.97
C VAL A 115 28.08 -6.56 -10.82
N ASP A 116 27.06 -6.16 -10.05
CA ASP A 116 26.52 -6.92 -8.92
C ASP A 116 25.40 -7.88 -9.33
N TYR A 117 24.98 -7.82 -10.59
CA TYR A 117 23.97 -8.69 -11.16
C TYR A 117 24.60 -9.83 -11.97
N GLN A 118 23.84 -10.91 -12.08
CA GLN A 118 24.08 -12.06 -12.95
C GLN A 118 22.75 -12.51 -13.58
N PRO A 119 22.77 -13.27 -14.68
CA PRO A 119 21.59 -13.98 -15.16
C PRO A 119 20.99 -14.85 -14.05
N LEU A 120 19.69 -15.15 -14.14
CA LEU A 120 19.01 -16.00 -13.16
C LEU A 120 19.74 -17.34 -13.06
N THR A 121 20.22 -17.66 -11.86
CA THR A 121 20.72 -19.00 -11.57
C THR A 121 19.54 -19.92 -11.26
N GLU A 122 19.82 -21.20 -11.03
CA GLU A 122 18.80 -22.14 -10.57
C GLU A 122 18.06 -21.64 -9.32
N LYS A 123 18.73 -20.93 -8.40
CA LYS A 123 18.09 -20.41 -7.18
C LYS A 123 17.05 -19.33 -7.49
N GLY A 124 17.42 -18.28 -8.21
CA GLY A 124 16.49 -17.21 -8.61
C GLY A 124 15.35 -17.76 -9.48
N ARG A 125 15.68 -18.63 -10.43
CA ARG A 125 14.68 -19.22 -11.33
C ARG A 125 13.70 -20.14 -10.61
N ASN A 126 14.19 -21.03 -9.74
CA ASN A 126 13.33 -21.91 -8.94
C ASN A 126 12.48 -21.11 -7.96
N TYR A 127 12.99 -20.02 -7.39
CA TYR A 127 12.16 -19.15 -6.56
C TYR A 127 10.98 -18.55 -7.34
N LEU A 128 11.22 -17.98 -8.51
CA LEU A 128 10.14 -17.40 -9.32
C LEU A 128 9.15 -18.48 -9.82
N LYS A 129 9.67 -19.63 -10.24
CA LYS A 129 8.87 -20.71 -10.82
C LYS A 129 8.16 -21.55 -9.77
N GLU A 130 8.87 -22.05 -8.78
CA GLU A 130 8.34 -23.01 -7.80
C GLU A 130 7.70 -22.31 -6.61
N GLU A 131 8.29 -21.25 -6.09
CA GLU A 131 7.73 -20.54 -4.92
C GLU A 131 6.69 -19.50 -5.31
N ARG A 132 6.92 -18.76 -6.40
CA ARG A 132 6.00 -17.73 -6.89
C ARG A 132 5.08 -18.20 -8.01
N LYS A 133 5.26 -19.41 -8.51
CA LYS A 133 4.40 -20.02 -9.55
C LYS A 133 4.30 -19.21 -10.84
N LEU A 134 5.29 -18.36 -11.12
CA LEU A 134 5.36 -17.64 -12.38
C LEU A 134 5.71 -18.62 -13.51
N PRO A 135 5.03 -18.54 -14.67
CA PRO A 135 5.26 -19.46 -15.77
C PRO A 135 6.58 -19.16 -16.48
N ASP A 136 7.23 -20.20 -17.02
CA ASP A 136 8.54 -20.11 -17.68
C ASP A 136 8.58 -18.99 -18.74
N TRP A 137 7.56 -18.89 -19.61
CA TRP A 137 7.52 -17.89 -20.67
C TRP A 137 7.59 -16.44 -20.16
N LEU A 138 7.05 -16.16 -18.97
CA LEU A 138 7.02 -14.82 -18.40
C LEU A 138 8.36 -14.49 -17.73
N ILE A 139 8.97 -15.47 -17.07
CA ILE A 139 10.32 -15.36 -16.52
C ILE A 139 11.32 -15.11 -17.65
N ASP A 140 11.28 -15.94 -18.70
CA ASP A 140 12.16 -15.85 -19.85
C ASP A 140 11.99 -14.51 -20.58
N TYR A 141 10.75 -14.04 -20.74
CA TYR A 141 10.46 -12.73 -21.30
C TYR A 141 11.04 -11.59 -20.45
N ALA A 142 10.79 -11.59 -19.14
CA ALA A 142 11.26 -10.54 -18.26
C ALA A 142 12.80 -10.49 -18.17
N GLU A 143 13.48 -11.64 -18.17
CA GLU A 143 14.94 -11.70 -18.19
C GLU A 143 15.49 -11.19 -19.52
N LYS A 144 14.91 -11.61 -20.65
CA LYS A 144 15.31 -11.16 -22.00
C LYS A 144 15.17 -9.65 -22.18
N GLU A 145 14.09 -9.07 -21.66
CA GLU A 145 13.85 -7.62 -21.70
C GLU A 145 14.70 -6.84 -20.66
N GLY A 146 15.57 -7.54 -19.90
CA GLY A 146 16.42 -6.93 -18.88
C GLY A 146 15.62 -6.31 -17.74
N LEU A 147 14.41 -6.82 -17.49
CA LEU A 147 13.53 -6.38 -16.40
C LEU A 147 13.86 -7.12 -15.10
N ILE A 148 14.33 -8.36 -15.18
CA ILE A 148 14.77 -9.13 -14.01
C ILE A 148 16.20 -9.63 -14.18
N ALA A 149 16.91 -9.72 -13.06
CA ALA A 149 18.22 -10.34 -12.93
C ALA A 149 18.35 -10.98 -11.54
N GLU A 150 19.50 -11.58 -11.24
CA GLU A 150 19.83 -12.08 -9.91
C GLU A 150 20.98 -11.28 -9.29
N LEU A 151 20.86 -10.91 -8.02
CA LEU A 151 21.98 -10.39 -7.24
C LEU A 151 23.00 -11.49 -6.98
N LYS A 152 24.27 -11.20 -7.26
CA LYS A 152 25.38 -12.07 -6.86
C LYS A 152 25.44 -12.23 -5.34
N PRO A 153 26.02 -13.33 -4.83
CA PRO A 153 26.32 -13.47 -3.41
C PRO A 153 27.10 -12.28 -2.86
N LYS A 154 26.92 -11.95 -1.58
CA LYS A 154 27.55 -10.80 -0.91
C LYS A 154 29.06 -10.70 -1.16
N HIS A 155 29.77 -11.82 -1.18
CA HIS A 155 31.22 -11.84 -1.35
C HIS A 155 31.70 -11.49 -2.77
N GLU A 156 30.79 -11.45 -3.75
CA GLU A 156 31.06 -11.08 -5.14
C GLU A 156 30.51 -9.69 -5.51
N ARG A 157 29.71 -9.07 -4.62
CA ARG A 157 29.12 -7.74 -4.85
C ARG A 157 30.10 -6.63 -4.46
N GLN A 158 30.13 -5.58 -5.27
CA GLN A 158 30.81 -4.32 -4.99
C GLN A 158 29.95 -3.40 -4.12
N ASN A 159 28.62 -3.39 -4.31
CA ASN A 159 27.71 -2.62 -3.49
C ASN A 159 27.20 -3.43 -2.28
N PHE A 160 27.54 -2.95 -1.08
CA PHE A 160 27.05 -3.52 0.18
C PHE A 160 25.74 -2.86 0.62
N LEU A 161 24.65 -3.24 -0.03
CA LEU A 161 23.30 -2.81 0.35
C LEU A 161 22.86 -3.41 1.68
N VAL A 162 23.16 -4.69 1.88
CA VAL A 162 22.89 -5.43 3.11
C VAL A 162 24.15 -6.13 3.57
N ARG A 163 24.41 -6.06 4.88
CA ARG A 163 25.64 -6.56 5.51
C ARG A 163 25.62 -8.06 5.81
N ASP A 164 24.50 -8.74 5.64
CA ASP A 164 24.38 -10.20 5.78
C ASP A 164 23.96 -10.86 4.46
N ASP A 165 23.67 -12.17 4.52
CA ASP A 165 23.40 -13.06 3.40
C ASP A 165 21.95 -12.99 2.86
N ARG A 166 21.07 -12.17 3.45
CA ARG A 166 19.64 -12.21 3.12
C ARG A 166 19.29 -11.77 1.68
N LEU A 167 20.26 -11.18 0.97
CA LEU A 167 20.14 -10.76 -0.43
C LEU A 167 21.00 -11.63 -1.37
N ASP A 168 21.63 -12.68 -0.87
CA ASP A 168 22.38 -13.59 -1.73
C ASP A 168 21.43 -14.33 -2.66
N HIS A 169 21.69 -14.27 -3.96
CA HIS A 169 20.80 -14.80 -5.00
C HIS A 169 19.39 -14.18 -4.99
N ALA A 170 19.22 -12.97 -4.45
CA ALA A 170 17.94 -12.28 -4.52
C ALA A 170 17.58 -11.94 -5.97
N VAL A 171 16.31 -12.07 -6.33
CA VAL A 171 15.82 -11.60 -7.63
C VAL A 171 15.77 -10.08 -7.60
N ALA A 172 16.41 -9.44 -8.58
CA ALA A 172 16.39 -8.01 -8.80
C ALA A 172 15.34 -7.67 -9.86
N PHE A 173 14.31 -6.90 -9.47
CA PHE A 173 13.33 -6.30 -10.36
C PHE A 173 13.82 -4.89 -10.73
N LEU A 174 14.33 -4.74 -11.94
CA LEU A 174 14.97 -3.52 -12.41
C LEU A 174 13.91 -2.51 -12.90
N TRP A 175 13.97 -1.29 -12.39
CA TRP A 175 13.02 -0.23 -12.74
C TRP A 175 13.53 0.48 -13.99
N LYS A 176 12.86 0.25 -15.12
CA LYS A 176 13.22 0.90 -16.39
C LYS A 176 12.47 2.22 -16.54
N ASP A 177 13.21 3.28 -16.85
CA ASP A 177 12.61 4.55 -17.24
C ASP A 177 11.83 4.37 -18.55
N PRO A 178 10.57 4.83 -18.62
CA PRO A 178 9.76 4.62 -19.82
C PRO A 178 10.29 5.30 -21.08
N GLN A 179 10.94 6.46 -20.93
CA GLN A 179 11.43 7.29 -22.00
C GLN A 179 12.84 6.88 -22.43
N THR A 180 13.77 6.76 -21.47
CA THR A 180 15.20 6.50 -21.75
C THR A 180 15.53 5.01 -21.82
N LYS A 181 14.70 4.15 -21.23
CA LYS A 181 14.96 2.70 -21.03
C LYS A 181 16.15 2.39 -20.11
N GLU A 182 16.70 3.40 -19.44
CA GLU A 182 17.76 3.21 -18.45
C GLU A 182 17.22 2.60 -17.17
N THR A 183 18.07 1.87 -16.44
CA THR A 183 17.73 1.41 -15.08
C THR A 183 17.82 2.60 -14.13
N VAL A 184 16.71 2.94 -13.49
CA VAL A 184 16.60 4.09 -12.58
C VAL A 184 16.30 3.67 -11.13
N GLY A 185 16.32 2.38 -10.85
CA GLY A 185 16.13 1.80 -9.53
C GLY A 185 16.05 0.29 -9.60
N ALA A 186 16.00 -0.35 -8.43
CA ALA A 186 15.78 -1.80 -8.35
C ALA A 186 15.07 -2.18 -7.05
N SER A 187 14.22 -3.21 -7.14
CA SER A 187 13.64 -3.90 -5.99
C SER A 187 14.22 -5.30 -5.87
N TYR A 188 14.74 -5.63 -4.70
CA TYR A 188 15.34 -6.92 -4.41
C TYR A 188 14.42 -7.79 -3.58
N GLN A 189 14.24 -9.01 -4.05
CA GLN A 189 13.44 -10.03 -3.42
C GLN A 189 14.33 -11.23 -3.06
N GLY A 190 14.55 -11.44 -1.76
CA GLY A 190 15.28 -12.60 -1.26
C GLY A 190 14.61 -13.91 -1.69
N THR A 191 15.43 -14.91 -1.98
CA THR A 191 15.01 -16.24 -2.46
C THR A 191 14.99 -17.30 -1.35
N PHE A 192 15.60 -17.02 -0.21
CA PHE A 192 15.56 -17.87 0.98
C PHE A 192 14.28 -17.62 1.79
N ILE A 193 13.50 -18.68 2.02
CA ILE A 193 12.26 -18.62 2.80
C ILE A 193 12.53 -18.98 4.26
N ASP A 194 12.26 -18.04 5.15
CA ASP A 194 12.40 -18.18 6.60
C ASP A 194 11.40 -17.26 7.31
N TYR A 195 10.31 -17.85 7.81
CA TYR A 195 9.24 -17.13 8.50
C TYR A 195 9.63 -16.70 9.92
N GLU A 196 10.59 -17.38 10.56
CA GLU A 196 11.11 -16.97 11.87
C GLU A 196 11.95 -15.70 11.73
N ARG A 197 12.81 -15.65 10.69
CA ARG A 197 13.71 -14.51 10.43
C ARG A 197 13.00 -13.33 9.77
N PHE A 198 12.02 -13.57 8.89
CA PHE A 198 11.42 -12.53 8.05
C PHE A 198 9.93 -12.29 8.30
N GLY A 199 9.34 -12.96 9.30
CA GLY A 199 7.92 -12.83 9.64
C GLY A 199 7.00 -13.39 8.55
N GLU A 200 5.77 -12.89 8.50
CA GLU A 200 4.70 -13.38 7.60
C GLU A 200 5.09 -13.40 6.11
N ARG A 201 5.99 -12.50 5.68
CA ARG A 201 6.44 -12.43 4.28
C ARG A 201 7.37 -13.58 3.88
N GLY A 202 7.96 -14.26 4.86
CA GLY A 202 8.89 -15.37 4.69
C GLY A 202 10.20 -15.03 3.97
N THR A 203 10.37 -13.81 3.45
CA THR A 203 11.52 -13.43 2.62
C THR A 203 11.89 -11.97 2.86
N TYR A 204 13.17 -11.64 2.67
CA TYR A 204 13.61 -10.25 2.77
C TYR A 204 13.28 -9.46 1.49
N LYS A 205 12.78 -8.23 1.66
CA LYS A 205 12.54 -7.29 0.57
C LYS A 205 13.34 -6.00 0.79
N HIS A 206 13.91 -5.43 -0.27
CA HIS A 206 14.68 -4.19 -0.21
C HIS A 206 14.54 -3.37 -1.48
N ILE A 207 14.45 -2.05 -1.37
CA ILE A 207 14.56 -1.14 -2.52
C ILE A 207 15.98 -0.58 -2.52
N ASP A 208 16.63 -0.57 -3.67
CA ASP A 208 17.99 -0.05 -3.81
C ASP A 208 18.09 1.42 -3.41
N LYS A 209 19.26 1.80 -2.88
CA LYS A 209 19.53 3.18 -2.44
C LYS A 209 19.43 4.13 -3.61
N ASN A 210 18.89 5.31 -3.34
CA ASN A 210 18.77 6.39 -4.31
C ASN A 210 17.98 6.01 -5.58
N SER A 211 17.20 4.92 -5.57
CA SER A 211 16.26 4.62 -6.65
C SER A 211 15.38 5.83 -6.91
N THR A 212 15.23 6.18 -8.19
CA THR A 212 14.57 7.41 -8.63
C THR A 212 13.16 7.50 -8.05
N ALA A 213 12.84 8.65 -7.48
CA ALA A 213 11.54 8.88 -6.88
C ALA A 213 10.41 8.68 -7.90
N ASN A 214 9.26 8.23 -7.43
CA ASN A 214 8.03 8.02 -8.22
C ASN A 214 8.16 6.95 -9.33
N HIS A 215 9.27 6.22 -9.38
CA HIS A 215 9.47 5.06 -10.25
C HIS A 215 9.24 3.75 -9.49
N GLY A 216 9.11 2.68 -10.26
CA GLY A 216 8.93 1.32 -9.79
C GLY A 216 9.09 0.34 -10.96
N PHE A 217 9.08 -0.95 -10.64
CA PHE A 217 9.10 -1.99 -11.67
C PHE A 217 7.89 -1.87 -12.58
N ASN A 218 8.06 -1.94 -13.89
CA ASN A 218 6.95 -1.75 -14.81
C ASN A 218 7.11 -2.58 -16.10
N LEU A 219 5.98 -2.92 -16.71
CA LEU A 219 5.87 -3.65 -17.96
C LEU A 219 4.82 -2.98 -18.83
N LYS A 220 5.23 -2.43 -19.98
CA LYS A 220 4.35 -1.80 -20.95
C LYS A 220 4.18 -2.66 -22.19
N ILE A 221 2.93 -2.97 -22.55
CA ILE A 221 2.57 -3.78 -23.72
C ILE A 221 1.69 -2.92 -24.64
N GLY A 222 2.22 -2.55 -25.80
CA GLY A 222 1.52 -1.65 -26.73
C GLY A 222 1.44 -0.21 -26.21
N ASP A 223 0.34 0.47 -26.54
CA ASP A 223 0.08 1.85 -26.12
C ASP A 223 -0.52 1.88 -24.71
N PRO A 224 -0.17 2.84 -23.83
CA PRO A 224 -0.59 2.82 -22.42
C PRO A 224 -2.04 3.31 -22.22
N LYS A 225 -3.01 2.67 -22.90
CA LYS A 225 -4.43 3.03 -22.80
C LYS A 225 -5.03 2.53 -21.49
N GLN A 226 -4.60 1.37 -21.01
CA GLN A 226 -5.02 0.80 -19.74
C GLN A 226 -3.85 0.86 -18.76
N LEU A 227 -4.02 1.49 -17.59
CA LEU A 227 -2.98 1.55 -16.56
C LEU A 227 -3.41 0.73 -15.35
N LYS A 228 -2.54 -0.19 -14.90
CA LYS A 228 -2.80 -1.03 -13.73
C LYS A 228 -1.65 -0.91 -12.72
N TYR A 229 -1.98 -0.54 -11.50
CA TYR A 229 -1.02 -0.20 -10.44
C TYR A 229 -1.02 -1.24 -9.32
N PHE A 230 0.10 -1.93 -9.12
CA PHE A 230 0.25 -3.04 -8.17
C PHE A 230 1.07 -2.64 -6.96
N GLU A 231 0.81 -3.25 -5.80
CA GLU A 231 1.61 -3.01 -4.60
C GLU A 231 3.06 -3.52 -4.75
N SER A 232 3.26 -4.65 -5.46
CA SER A 232 4.58 -5.26 -5.62
C SER A 232 4.87 -5.76 -7.04
N SER A 233 6.16 -5.93 -7.34
CA SER A 233 6.63 -6.52 -8.61
C SER A 233 6.08 -7.94 -8.86
N ILE A 234 5.92 -8.75 -7.81
CA ILE A 234 5.43 -10.13 -7.92
C ILE A 234 3.93 -10.13 -8.25
N ASP A 235 3.15 -9.24 -7.65
CA ASP A 235 1.71 -9.13 -7.94
C ASP A 235 1.47 -8.70 -9.38
N LEU A 236 2.27 -7.75 -9.86
CA LEU A 236 2.26 -7.32 -11.25
C LEU A 236 2.49 -8.51 -12.21
N LEU A 237 3.55 -9.29 -11.99
CA LEU A 237 3.85 -10.45 -12.82
C LEU A 237 2.81 -11.56 -12.65
N SER A 238 2.25 -11.72 -11.45
CA SER A 238 1.21 -12.73 -11.20
C SER A 238 -0.08 -12.39 -11.94
N TYR A 239 -0.47 -11.11 -11.94
CA TYR A 239 -1.57 -10.60 -12.76
C TYR A 239 -1.30 -10.81 -14.25
N ALA A 240 -0.08 -10.50 -14.72
CA ALA A 240 0.29 -10.70 -16.11
C ALA A 240 0.21 -12.17 -16.53
N ALA A 241 0.59 -13.10 -15.64
CA ALA A 241 0.48 -14.53 -15.87
C ALA A 241 -0.99 -15.00 -15.98
N LEU A 242 -1.87 -14.47 -15.12
CA LEU A 242 -3.30 -14.79 -15.09
C LEU A 242 -4.08 -14.20 -16.28
N ASN A 243 -3.66 -13.04 -16.78
CA ASN A 243 -4.45 -12.23 -17.72
C ASN A 243 -3.76 -12.02 -19.07
N ARG A 244 -2.83 -12.90 -19.46
CA ARG A 244 -1.98 -12.77 -20.66
C ARG A 244 -2.72 -12.24 -21.91
N ASP A 245 -3.89 -12.79 -22.21
CA ASP A 245 -4.65 -12.48 -23.43
C ASP A 245 -5.39 -11.13 -23.37
N GLN A 246 -5.39 -10.47 -22.20
CA GLN A 246 -6.08 -9.20 -21.93
C GLN A 246 -5.10 -8.02 -21.78
N LEU A 247 -3.80 -8.22 -21.97
CA LEU A 247 -2.77 -7.20 -21.72
C LEU A 247 -2.49 -6.27 -22.92
N ASN A 248 -3.29 -6.32 -23.97
CA ASN A 248 -3.11 -5.43 -25.12
C ASN A 248 -3.32 -3.96 -24.71
N ASP A 249 -2.44 -3.08 -25.17
CA ASP A 249 -2.45 -1.66 -24.83
C ASP A 249 -2.54 -1.39 -23.31
N THR A 250 -1.76 -2.15 -22.54
CA THR A 250 -1.75 -2.11 -21.08
C THR A 250 -0.37 -1.77 -20.55
N TRP A 251 -0.33 -0.88 -19.56
CA TRP A 251 0.85 -0.60 -18.76
C TRP A 251 0.63 -1.08 -17.33
N LEU A 252 1.40 -2.10 -16.95
CA LEU A 252 1.46 -2.59 -15.58
C LEU A 252 2.59 -1.88 -14.84
N VAL A 253 2.32 -1.34 -13.66
CA VAL A 253 3.29 -0.58 -12.85
C VAL A 253 3.23 -1.04 -11.40
N SER A 254 4.36 -1.43 -10.81
CA SER A 254 4.47 -1.62 -9.37
C SER A 254 4.80 -0.30 -8.70
N MET A 255 4.04 0.03 -7.66
CA MET A 255 4.28 1.18 -6.79
C MET A 255 5.38 0.91 -5.74
N GLU A 256 5.80 -0.36 -5.61
CA GLU A 256 6.82 -0.80 -4.65
C GLU A 256 6.42 -0.42 -3.22
N GLY A 257 5.18 -0.73 -2.87
CA GLY A 257 4.41 -0.25 -1.71
C GLY A 257 3.33 0.76 -2.09
N LEU A 258 2.43 1.08 -1.16
CA LEU A 258 1.30 1.99 -1.35
C LEU A 258 1.73 3.46 -1.55
N LYS A 259 2.19 3.83 -2.76
CA LYS A 259 2.77 5.15 -3.09
C LYS A 259 1.98 5.89 -4.18
N HIS A 260 1.15 6.84 -3.75
CA HIS A 260 0.34 7.72 -4.62
C HIS A 260 1.14 8.38 -5.77
N HIS A 261 2.33 8.89 -5.49
CA HIS A 261 3.10 9.65 -6.47
C HIS A 261 3.58 8.82 -7.67
N VAL A 262 3.65 7.48 -7.55
CA VAL A 262 3.95 6.60 -8.68
C VAL A 262 2.77 6.60 -9.66
N ILE A 263 1.52 6.55 -9.16
CA ILE A 263 0.31 6.61 -9.99
C ILE A 263 0.29 7.90 -10.83
N SER A 264 0.46 9.04 -10.15
CA SER A 264 0.45 10.35 -10.83
C SER A 264 1.57 10.48 -11.86
N HIS A 265 2.77 9.95 -11.58
CA HIS A 265 3.90 9.99 -12.50
C HIS A 265 3.62 9.19 -13.79
N TYR A 266 3.31 7.91 -13.68
CA TYR A 266 3.09 7.04 -14.84
C TYR A 266 1.83 7.42 -15.62
N PHE A 267 0.80 7.95 -14.96
CA PHE A 267 -0.35 8.52 -15.65
C PHE A 267 0.07 9.73 -16.52
N GLY A 268 0.90 10.63 -15.98
CA GLY A 268 1.46 11.75 -16.73
C GLY A 268 2.28 11.30 -17.94
N GLU A 269 3.13 10.28 -17.77
CA GLU A 269 3.91 9.67 -18.85
C GLU A 269 3.00 9.09 -19.95
N ALA A 270 1.96 8.36 -19.57
CA ALA A 270 1.00 7.79 -20.52
C ALA A 270 0.23 8.88 -21.29
N VAL A 271 -0.21 9.94 -20.61
CA VAL A 271 -0.86 11.10 -21.26
C VAL A 271 0.11 11.77 -22.25
N SER A 272 1.36 11.99 -21.86
CA SER A 272 2.38 12.61 -22.70
C SER A 272 2.63 11.79 -23.98
N GLU A 273 2.69 10.46 -23.84
CA GLU A 273 2.86 9.54 -24.96
C GLU A 273 1.64 9.51 -25.88
N LEU A 274 0.44 9.30 -25.33
CA LEU A 274 -0.79 9.14 -26.10
C LEU A 274 -1.26 10.43 -26.77
N ARG A 275 -0.99 11.61 -26.18
CA ARG A 275 -1.33 12.89 -26.80
C ARG A 275 -0.67 13.08 -28.16
N LYS A 276 0.53 12.53 -28.37
CA LYS A 276 1.22 12.55 -29.68
C LYS A 276 0.42 11.82 -30.76
N LYS A 277 -0.49 10.93 -30.35
CA LYS A 277 -1.37 10.11 -31.20
C LYS A 277 -2.83 10.57 -31.14
N GLN A 278 -3.13 11.73 -30.57
CA GLN A 278 -4.50 12.20 -30.31
C GLN A 278 -5.35 11.20 -29.51
N ALA A 279 -4.71 10.49 -28.59
CA ALA A 279 -5.34 9.52 -27.70
C ALA A 279 -5.16 9.93 -26.24
N PHE A 280 -5.92 9.30 -25.36
CA PHE A 280 -5.87 9.50 -23.91
C PHE A 280 -5.99 8.15 -23.19
N PRO A 281 -5.46 7.99 -21.97
CA PRO A 281 -5.74 6.82 -21.15
C PRO A 281 -7.24 6.56 -21.03
N GLN A 282 -7.65 5.30 -21.07
CA GLN A 282 -9.04 4.86 -21.04
C GLN A 282 -9.44 4.31 -19.67
N SER A 283 -8.51 3.67 -18.96
CA SER A 283 -8.74 3.15 -17.62
C SER A 283 -7.51 3.29 -16.73
N ILE A 284 -7.78 3.44 -15.44
CA ILE A 284 -6.79 3.43 -14.36
C ILE A 284 -7.31 2.44 -13.33
N GLU A 285 -6.56 1.42 -12.99
CA GLU A 285 -6.99 0.41 -12.02
C GLU A 285 -5.96 0.26 -10.89
N ILE A 286 -6.45 0.29 -9.65
CA ILE A 286 -5.62 0.15 -8.45
C ILE A 286 -5.70 -1.30 -7.97
N CYS A 287 -4.63 -2.05 -8.20
CA CYS A 287 -4.51 -3.49 -8.04
C CYS A 287 -3.73 -3.86 -6.76
N VAL A 288 -4.18 -3.36 -5.62
CA VAL A 288 -3.55 -3.55 -4.30
C VAL A 288 -4.05 -4.82 -3.60
N ASP A 289 -3.36 -5.19 -2.53
CA ASP A 289 -3.72 -6.32 -1.67
C ASP A 289 -5.13 -6.15 -1.09
N ASN A 290 -5.86 -7.25 -0.96
CA ASN A 290 -7.16 -7.33 -0.31
C ASN A 290 -7.01 -7.40 1.22
N ASP A 291 -6.42 -6.35 1.77
CA ASP A 291 -6.27 -6.16 3.20
C ASP A 291 -6.67 -4.74 3.61
N ARG A 292 -6.58 -4.46 4.91
CA ARG A 292 -6.94 -3.16 5.44
C ARG A 292 -6.16 -2.01 4.79
N ALA A 293 -4.86 -2.18 4.54
CA ALA A 293 -4.02 -1.11 4.01
C ALA A 293 -4.34 -0.85 2.53
N GLY A 294 -4.51 -1.90 1.73
CA GLY A 294 -4.88 -1.80 0.33
C GLY A 294 -6.23 -1.13 0.12
N HIS A 295 -7.27 -1.55 0.86
CA HIS A 295 -8.60 -0.92 0.79
C HIS A 295 -8.57 0.57 1.16
N ILE A 296 -7.86 0.93 2.23
CA ILE A 296 -7.70 2.34 2.65
C ILE A 296 -6.94 3.16 1.60
N PHE A 297 -5.95 2.56 0.94
CA PHE A 297 -5.23 3.22 -0.14
C PHE A 297 -6.14 3.46 -1.35
N TYR A 298 -6.85 2.43 -1.82
CA TYR A 298 -7.80 2.55 -2.92
C TYR A 298 -8.86 3.64 -2.64
N GLU A 299 -9.42 3.72 -1.44
CA GLU A 299 -10.42 4.74 -1.11
C GLU A 299 -9.91 6.17 -1.22
N LYS A 300 -8.59 6.39 -1.03
CA LYS A 300 -7.98 7.71 -1.27
C LYS A 300 -7.78 7.96 -2.76
N GLU A 301 -7.37 6.92 -3.50
CA GLU A 301 -7.10 7.02 -4.93
C GLU A 301 -8.36 7.11 -5.80
N GLN A 302 -9.50 6.51 -5.39
CA GLN A 302 -10.75 6.52 -6.16
C GLN A 302 -11.31 7.93 -6.41
N LEU A 303 -10.91 8.90 -5.59
CA LEU A 303 -11.30 10.31 -5.73
C LEU A 303 -10.47 11.04 -6.80
N MET A 304 -9.38 10.41 -7.26
CA MET A 304 -8.50 10.94 -8.29
C MET A 304 -8.94 10.50 -9.70
N GLY A 305 -8.47 11.24 -10.70
CA GLY A 305 -8.76 10.98 -12.10
C GLY A 305 -8.40 12.17 -12.98
N ALA A 306 -8.71 12.04 -14.26
CA ALA A 306 -8.51 13.10 -15.24
C ALA A 306 -9.68 13.16 -16.23
N VAL A 307 -9.83 14.30 -16.89
CA VAL A 307 -10.79 14.47 -17.99
C VAL A 307 -10.02 14.31 -19.30
N ASP A 308 -10.50 13.41 -20.15
CA ASP A 308 -10.02 13.27 -21.51
C ASP A 308 -10.31 14.57 -22.28
N PRO A 309 -9.29 15.30 -22.77
CA PRO A 309 -9.50 16.55 -23.49
C PRO A 309 -10.14 16.38 -24.87
N PHE A 310 -10.15 15.17 -25.42
CA PHE A 310 -10.71 14.87 -26.75
C PHE A 310 -12.18 14.45 -26.70
N THR A 311 -12.57 13.71 -25.67
CA THR A 311 -13.94 13.18 -25.52
C THR A 311 -14.74 13.83 -24.39
N ASN A 312 -14.08 14.60 -23.52
CA ASN A 312 -14.62 15.16 -22.28
C ASN A 312 -15.12 14.10 -21.28
N GLN A 313 -14.73 12.84 -21.45
CA GLN A 313 -15.05 11.76 -20.52
C GLN A 313 -14.10 11.77 -19.32
N LYS A 314 -14.62 11.41 -18.14
CA LYS A 314 -13.81 11.29 -16.93
C LYS A 314 -13.23 9.89 -16.84
N VAL A 315 -11.91 9.81 -16.71
CA VAL A 315 -11.18 8.59 -16.37
C VAL A 315 -10.85 8.66 -14.89
N ARG A 316 -11.36 7.72 -14.11
CA ARG A 316 -11.15 7.66 -12.65
C ARG A 316 -10.34 6.42 -12.30
N CYS A 317 -9.78 6.42 -11.09
CA CYS A 317 -9.21 5.22 -10.51
C CYS A 317 -10.34 4.21 -10.20
N GLU A 318 -10.31 3.10 -10.91
CA GLU A 318 -11.17 1.94 -10.75
C GLU A 318 -10.55 0.93 -9.79
N ARG A 319 -11.40 0.06 -9.27
CA ARG A 319 -11.05 -0.94 -8.27
C ARG A 319 -10.53 -2.21 -8.94
N GLY A 320 -9.27 -2.56 -8.68
CA GLY A 320 -8.66 -3.83 -9.11
C GLY A 320 -8.13 -4.68 -7.97
N ILE A 321 -8.70 -4.53 -6.77
CA ILE A 321 -8.25 -5.24 -5.57
C ILE A 321 -8.34 -6.76 -5.80
N ALA A 322 -7.26 -7.48 -5.48
CA ALA A 322 -7.16 -8.91 -5.73
C ALA A 322 -8.29 -9.67 -5.01
N ASN A 323 -9.09 -10.44 -5.75
CA ASN A 323 -10.13 -11.30 -5.17
C ASN A 323 -11.12 -10.58 -4.25
N ASP A 324 -11.43 -9.30 -4.53
CA ASP A 324 -12.24 -8.48 -3.62
C ASP A 324 -13.63 -9.05 -3.36
N TRP A 325 -14.17 -9.82 -4.30
CA TRP A 325 -15.51 -10.42 -4.21
C TRP A 325 -15.57 -11.74 -3.44
N GLN A 326 -14.43 -12.29 -3.03
CA GLN A 326 -14.38 -13.52 -2.26
C GLN A 326 -14.91 -13.33 -0.83
N VAL A 327 -15.69 -14.30 -0.38
CA VAL A 327 -16.28 -14.33 0.96
C VAL A 327 -15.90 -15.65 1.64
N PRO A 328 -15.49 -15.64 2.92
CA PRO A 328 -15.25 -16.88 3.66
C PRO A 328 -16.48 -17.78 3.66
N ARG A 329 -16.28 -19.04 3.28
CA ARG A 329 -17.37 -20.02 3.12
C ARG A 329 -18.14 -20.27 4.41
N GLU A 330 -17.46 -20.20 5.54
CA GLU A 330 -18.04 -20.38 6.87
C GLU A 330 -19.09 -19.31 7.21
N TYR A 331 -19.01 -18.11 6.62
CA TYR A 331 -19.98 -17.05 6.89
C TYR A 331 -21.32 -17.27 6.18
N LYS A 332 -21.35 -18.11 5.14
CA LYS A 332 -22.53 -18.35 4.29
C LYS A 332 -23.77 -18.70 5.11
N VAL A 333 -23.64 -19.68 6.00
CA VAL A 333 -24.75 -20.17 6.83
C VAL A 333 -25.27 -19.05 7.74
N ILE A 334 -24.37 -18.25 8.31
CA ILE A 334 -24.73 -17.14 9.21
C ILE A 334 -25.52 -16.08 8.44
N TYR A 335 -25.06 -15.67 7.26
CA TYR A 335 -25.77 -14.68 6.44
C TYR A 335 -27.14 -15.19 6.00
N GLU A 336 -27.24 -16.43 5.53
CA GLU A 336 -28.49 -17.03 5.06
C GLU A 336 -29.51 -17.18 6.21
N GLU A 337 -29.08 -17.61 7.38
CA GLU A 337 -29.93 -17.74 8.57
C GLU A 337 -30.47 -16.38 9.02
N VAL A 338 -29.59 -15.39 9.23
CA VAL A 338 -29.98 -14.06 9.71
C VAL A 338 -30.86 -13.34 8.68
N ALA A 339 -30.51 -13.42 7.40
CA ALA A 339 -31.31 -12.83 6.32
C ALA A 339 -32.73 -13.40 6.30
N LYS A 340 -32.89 -14.70 6.53
CA LYS A 340 -34.20 -15.37 6.62
C LYS A 340 -34.96 -14.95 7.87
N GLU A 341 -34.30 -14.87 9.03
CA GLU A 341 -34.90 -14.44 10.30
C GLU A 341 -35.47 -13.01 10.19
N GLU A 342 -34.69 -12.07 9.66
CA GLU A 342 -35.01 -10.63 9.61
C GLU A 342 -35.69 -10.20 8.29
N LYS A 343 -35.91 -11.14 7.37
CA LYS A 343 -36.55 -10.93 6.05
C LYS A 343 -35.83 -9.85 5.22
N VAL A 344 -34.52 -10.00 5.10
CA VAL A 344 -33.64 -9.22 4.21
C VAL A 344 -32.87 -10.16 3.27
N THR A 345 -32.09 -9.64 2.33
CA THR A 345 -31.22 -10.46 1.47
C THR A 345 -29.82 -10.65 2.08
N PRO A 346 -29.22 -11.86 2.03
CA PRO A 346 -27.88 -12.08 2.58
C PRO A 346 -26.83 -11.18 1.94
N GLU A 347 -26.97 -10.85 0.65
CA GLU A 347 -26.05 -9.98 -0.09
C GLU A 347 -26.00 -8.56 0.50
N ALA A 348 -27.08 -8.07 1.09
CA ALA A 348 -27.11 -6.76 1.72
C ALA A 348 -26.30 -6.74 3.02
N ILE A 349 -26.44 -7.78 3.85
CA ILE A 349 -25.63 -7.94 5.08
C ILE A 349 -24.15 -8.09 4.71
N MET A 350 -23.84 -8.93 3.72
CA MET A 350 -22.48 -9.13 3.19
C MET A 350 -21.88 -7.81 2.69
N ALA A 351 -22.65 -7.01 1.97
CA ALA A 351 -22.20 -5.73 1.43
C ALA A 351 -21.81 -4.75 2.55
N ILE A 352 -22.61 -4.64 3.62
CA ILE A 352 -22.28 -3.82 4.79
C ILE A 352 -21.01 -4.35 5.49
N HIS A 353 -20.93 -5.65 5.77
CA HIS A 353 -19.75 -6.24 6.43
C HIS A 353 -18.47 -6.03 5.61
N LYS A 354 -18.54 -6.24 4.29
CA LYS A 354 -17.42 -5.99 3.36
C LYS A 354 -17.03 -4.50 3.33
N THR A 355 -18.01 -3.62 3.37
CA THR A 355 -17.83 -2.17 3.34
C THR A 355 -17.10 -1.66 4.57
N GLU A 356 -17.51 -2.12 5.75
CA GLU A 356 -17.08 -1.56 7.03
C GLU A 356 -15.74 -2.09 7.50
N ASN A 357 -15.53 -3.41 7.43
CA ASN A 357 -14.31 -4.02 7.98
C ASN A 357 -13.65 -5.04 7.03
N ASN A 358 -14.05 -5.10 5.76
CA ASN A 358 -13.53 -6.07 4.79
C ASN A 358 -13.70 -7.54 5.24
N LEU A 359 -14.87 -7.87 5.82
CA LEU A 359 -15.25 -9.22 6.26
C LEU A 359 -14.36 -9.81 7.38
N GLN A 360 -13.69 -8.95 8.14
CA GLN A 360 -12.83 -9.39 9.24
C GLN A 360 -13.67 -9.75 10.48
N LEU A 361 -13.17 -10.66 11.31
CA LEU A 361 -13.78 -10.97 12.61
C LEU A 361 -13.26 -10.07 13.74
N THR A 362 -12.67 -8.93 13.37
CA THR A 362 -12.22 -7.91 14.32
C THR A 362 -12.99 -6.62 14.13
N ASN A 363 -13.08 -5.83 15.20
CA ASN A 363 -13.76 -4.55 15.20
C ASN A 363 -12.99 -3.43 14.48
N GLN A 364 -12.01 -3.75 13.62
CA GLN A 364 -11.22 -2.71 12.93
C GLN A 364 -11.93 -2.19 11.69
N LEU A 365 -12.24 -0.90 11.67
CA LEU A 365 -12.74 -0.25 10.47
C LEU A 365 -11.69 -0.27 9.34
N VAL A 366 -12.12 -0.69 8.15
CA VAL A 366 -11.33 -0.74 6.91
C VAL A 366 -11.80 0.38 5.97
N SER A 367 -11.49 1.61 6.37
CA SER A 367 -11.75 2.79 5.57
C SER A 367 -10.81 3.95 5.92
N ALA A 368 -10.55 4.82 4.93
CA ALA A 368 -9.91 6.11 5.13
C ALA A 368 -10.86 7.14 5.78
N HIS A 369 -12.17 6.88 5.74
CA HIS A 369 -13.25 7.74 6.19
C HIS A 369 -13.79 7.29 7.54
N LYS A 370 -14.50 8.19 8.23
CA LYS A 370 -15.00 7.94 9.58
C LYS A 370 -16.52 7.80 9.55
N VAL A 371 -16.99 6.64 9.98
CA VAL A 371 -18.41 6.39 10.25
C VAL A 371 -18.56 5.55 11.51
N ASN A 372 -19.70 5.72 12.18
CA ASN A 372 -20.20 4.86 13.25
C ASN A 372 -20.75 3.58 12.61
N ALA A 373 -19.86 2.67 12.26
CA ALA A 373 -20.18 1.40 11.63
C ALA A 373 -20.60 0.33 12.66
N SER A 374 -21.28 -0.71 12.20
CA SER A 374 -21.73 -1.81 13.06
C SER A 374 -20.64 -2.88 13.21
N PHE A 375 -19.95 -3.22 12.11
CA PHE A 375 -18.89 -4.24 12.10
C PHE A 375 -17.49 -3.71 12.42
N GLY A 376 -17.31 -2.38 12.42
CA GLY A 376 -16.00 -1.77 12.54
C GLY A 376 -16.02 -0.48 13.35
N GLN A 377 -14.94 -0.25 14.08
CA GLN A 377 -14.66 0.94 14.86
C GLN A 377 -13.33 1.54 14.41
N GLN A 378 -13.26 2.87 14.40
CA GLN A 378 -11.99 3.54 14.24
C GLN A 378 -11.17 3.43 15.54
N LEU A 379 -10.16 2.57 15.52
CA LEU A 379 -9.24 2.39 16.63
C LEU A 379 -8.10 3.42 16.58
N SER A 380 -7.80 4.00 17.74
CA SER A 380 -6.59 4.79 18.01
C SER A 380 -5.39 3.88 18.23
N VAL A 381 -4.18 4.44 18.28
CA VAL A 381 -2.92 3.67 18.44
C VAL A 381 -2.89 2.82 19.72
N ASN A 382 -3.62 3.24 20.76
CA ASN A 382 -3.66 2.57 22.06
C ASN A 382 -4.89 1.67 22.25
N ASP A 383 -5.84 1.68 21.31
CA ASP A 383 -7.05 0.89 21.43
C ASP A 383 -6.74 -0.57 21.09
N SER A 384 -7.32 -1.49 21.85
CA SER A 384 -7.14 -2.92 21.61
C SER A 384 -8.05 -3.40 20.48
N ILE A 385 -7.54 -4.33 19.68
CA ILE A 385 -8.34 -5.01 18.65
C ILE A 385 -9.18 -6.07 19.34
N GLU A 386 -10.49 -6.02 19.13
CA GLU A 386 -11.45 -6.94 19.72
C GLU A 386 -12.06 -7.86 18.67
N VAL A 387 -12.38 -9.09 19.07
CA VAL A 387 -13.08 -10.06 18.23
C VAL A 387 -14.58 -9.79 18.27
N ILE A 388 -15.23 -9.78 17.11
CA ILE A 388 -16.67 -9.52 17.00
C ILE A 388 -17.49 -10.82 16.94
N SER A 389 -18.71 -10.77 17.47
CA SER A 389 -19.70 -11.81 17.24
C SER A 389 -20.38 -11.58 15.89
N LEU A 390 -19.93 -12.29 14.86
CA LEU A 390 -20.44 -12.13 13.50
C LEU A 390 -21.97 -12.25 13.42
N LYS A 391 -22.55 -13.29 14.06
CA LYS A 391 -23.99 -13.55 14.00
C LYS A 391 -24.83 -12.46 14.68
N ASP A 392 -24.34 -11.92 15.80
CA ASP A 392 -25.08 -10.89 16.54
C ASP A 392 -25.08 -9.56 15.79
N ILE A 393 -23.91 -9.12 15.28
CA ILE A 393 -23.83 -7.89 14.48
C ILE A 393 -24.61 -8.02 13.17
N CYS A 394 -24.59 -9.21 12.53
CA CYS A 394 -25.43 -9.46 11.36
C CYS A 394 -26.92 -9.22 11.66
N ARG A 395 -27.42 -9.59 12.84
CA ARG A 395 -28.82 -9.36 13.23
C ARG A 395 -29.12 -7.88 13.45
N GLU A 396 -28.22 -7.15 14.10
CA GLU A 396 -28.35 -5.70 14.28
C GLU A 396 -28.42 -4.98 12.92
N VAL A 397 -27.45 -5.29 12.05
CA VAL A 397 -27.39 -4.73 10.70
C VAL A 397 -28.61 -5.12 9.86
N ALA A 398 -29.09 -6.36 9.95
CA ALA A 398 -30.27 -6.80 9.22
C ALA A 398 -31.54 -6.06 9.64
N LYS A 399 -31.70 -5.74 10.93
CA LYS A 399 -32.82 -4.92 11.43
C LYS A 399 -32.76 -3.51 10.87
N GLU A 400 -31.60 -2.87 10.92
CA GLU A 400 -31.42 -1.53 10.33
C GLU A 400 -31.62 -1.53 8.81
N LEU A 401 -31.15 -2.56 8.10
CA LEU A 401 -31.38 -2.73 6.67
C LEU A 401 -32.87 -2.89 6.35
N LYS A 402 -33.64 -3.53 7.22
CA LYS A 402 -35.09 -3.71 7.02
C LYS A 402 -35.82 -2.37 6.93
N ASP A 403 -35.43 -1.42 7.77
CA ASP A 403 -35.99 -0.06 7.74
C ASP A 403 -35.59 0.73 6.48
N CYS A 404 -34.52 0.31 5.82
CA CYS A 404 -33.97 0.90 4.60
C CYS A 404 -34.42 0.17 3.32
N GLU A 405 -35.28 -0.85 3.40
CA GLU A 405 -35.74 -1.61 2.24
C GLU A 405 -36.68 -0.77 1.35
N ARG A 406 -36.44 -0.81 0.04
CA ARG A 406 -37.26 -0.16 -0.99
C ARG A 406 -38.29 -1.16 -1.52
N SER A 407 -39.38 -0.64 -2.10
CA SER A 407 -40.49 -1.45 -2.63
C SER A 407 -40.09 -2.46 -3.72
N ASN A 408 -38.94 -2.26 -4.36
CA ASN A 408 -38.37 -3.16 -5.38
C ASN A 408 -37.43 -4.24 -4.81
N GLY A 409 -37.33 -4.40 -3.48
CA GLY A 409 -36.46 -5.38 -2.83
C GLY A 409 -34.97 -5.04 -2.91
N THR A 410 -34.64 -3.75 -3.09
CA THR A 410 -33.28 -3.20 -2.93
C THR A 410 -33.21 -2.36 -1.65
N TYR A 411 -32.02 -1.89 -1.29
CA TYR A 411 -31.78 -1.16 -0.05
C TYR A 411 -31.33 0.27 -0.32
N ASP A 412 -31.78 1.18 0.54
CA ASP A 412 -31.32 2.57 0.56
C ASP A 412 -30.12 2.72 1.49
N PHE A 413 -28.91 2.60 0.94
CA PHE A 413 -27.69 2.70 1.74
C PHE A 413 -27.41 4.11 2.25
N ASP A 414 -27.91 5.15 1.57
CA ASP A 414 -27.83 6.53 2.08
C ASP A 414 -28.62 6.69 3.37
N ARG A 415 -29.81 6.08 3.44
CA ARG A 415 -30.58 6.01 4.69
C ARG A 415 -29.90 5.15 5.75
N PHE A 416 -29.25 4.04 5.37
CA PHE A 416 -28.53 3.18 6.32
C PHE A 416 -27.35 3.89 6.98
N TYR A 417 -26.61 4.71 6.22
CA TYR A 417 -25.47 5.48 6.73
C TYR A 417 -25.83 6.88 7.23
N GLN A 418 -27.11 7.28 7.16
CA GLN A 418 -27.57 8.58 7.61
C GLN A 418 -27.17 8.84 9.07
N GLU A 419 -26.59 10.00 9.32
CA GLU A 419 -26.15 10.46 10.66
C GLU A 419 -25.03 9.61 11.30
N LYS A 420 -24.46 8.63 10.58
CA LYS A 420 -23.34 7.81 11.08
C LYS A 420 -21.97 8.47 10.91
N GLY A 421 -21.83 9.60 10.22
CA GLY A 421 -20.52 10.24 10.00
C GLY A 421 -20.64 11.67 9.49
N ASP A 422 -19.57 12.25 8.93
CA ASP A 422 -19.72 13.46 8.12
C ASP A 422 -20.35 13.14 6.75
N ILE A 423 -20.94 14.15 6.09
CA ILE A 423 -21.70 13.96 4.85
C ILE A 423 -20.88 13.24 3.77
N ASN A 424 -19.59 13.57 3.61
CA ASN A 424 -18.77 12.94 2.58
C ASN A 424 -18.46 11.49 2.92
N SER A 425 -18.13 11.20 4.19
CA SER A 425 -17.89 9.84 4.65
C SER A 425 -19.13 8.95 4.47
N GLN A 426 -20.32 9.47 4.81
CA GLN A 426 -21.59 8.75 4.63
C GLN A 426 -21.83 8.40 3.15
N ILE A 427 -21.71 9.38 2.24
CA ILE A 427 -21.91 9.18 0.79
C ILE A 427 -20.95 8.11 0.24
N LEU A 428 -19.68 8.13 0.66
CA LEU A 428 -18.68 7.18 0.18
C LEU A 428 -18.95 5.76 0.69
N PHE A 429 -19.39 5.61 1.94
CA PHE A 429 -19.81 4.32 2.50
C PHE A 429 -21.06 3.79 1.81
N SER A 430 -22.07 4.62 1.60
CA SER A 430 -23.27 4.24 0.85
C SER A 430 -22.94 3.77 -0.56
N TYR A 431 -22.08 4.52 -1.26
CA TYR A 431 -21.62 4.16 -2.60
C TYR A 431 -20.88 2.81 -2.58
N LYS A 432 -19.94 2.63 -1.65
CA LYS A 432 -19.17 1.38 -1.50
C LYS A 432 -20.09 0.18 -1.20
N ALA A 433 -21.06 0.33 -0.28
CA ALA A 433 -22.04 -0.70 0.03
C ALA A 433 -22.93 -1.04 -1.16
N GLU A 434 -23.37 -0.04 -1.92
CA GLU A 434 -24.18 -0.26 -3.12
C GLU A 434 -23.40 -1.02 -4.20
N GLN A 435 -22.12 -0.69 -4.42
CA GLN A 435 -21.26 -1.44 -5.35
C GLN A 435 -21.13 -2.91 -4.94
N TYR A 436 -20.85 -3.18 -3.66
CA TYR A 436 -20.76 -4.57 -3.19
C TYR A 436 -22.08 -5.31 -3.30
N TYR A 437 -23.19 -4.67 -2.93
CA TYR A 437 -24.50 -5.28 -3.02
C TYR A 437 -24.86 -5.67 -4.46
N LYS A 438 -24.58 -4.79 -5.43
CA LYS A 438 -24.80 -5.07 -6.86
C LYS A 438 -23.92 -6.21 -7.35
N GLY A 439 -22.62 -6.19 -7.06
CA GLY A 439 -21.70 -7.27 -7.46
C GLY A 439 -22.09 -8.62 -6.86
N TYR A 440 -22.46 -8.64 -5.58
CA TYR A 440 -22.95 -9.85 -4.92
C TYR A 440 -24.26 -10.34 -5.53
N LYS A 441 -25.23 -9.47 -5.83
CA LYS A 441 -26.47 -9.89 -6.53
C LYS A 441 -26.21 -10.45 -7.93
N ASN A 442 -25.20 -9.93 -8.63
CA ASN A 442 -24.85 -10.35 -9.99
C ASN A 442 -24.02 -11.66 -10.02
N HIS A 443 -23.92 -12.37 -8.90
CA HIS A 443 -23.16 -13.62 -8.72
C HIS A 443 -21.64 -13.47 -8.86
N GLU A 444 -21.09 -12.26 -8.70
CA GLU A 444 -19.64 -12.06 -8.65
C GLU A 444 -19.02 -12.51 -7.33
N HIS A 445 -19.84 -12.88 -6.33
CA HIS A 445 -19.36 -13.37 -5.03
C HIS A 445 -19.00 -14.86 -5.04
N GLU A 446 -17.83 -15.17 -4.51
CA GLU A 446 -17.35 -16.55 -4.41
C GLU A 446 -17.16 -16.95 -2.95
N PHE A 447 -17.91 -17.95 -2.47
CA PHE A 447 -17.71 -18.53 -1.14
C PHE A 447 -16.52 -19.50 -1.13
N VAL A 448 -15.38 -19.01 -0.66
CA VAL A 448 -14.10 -19.73 -0.67
C VAL A 448 -13.69 -20.17 0.73
N PRO A 449 -12.98 -21.31 0.88
CA PRO A 449 -12.45 -21.73 2.18
C PRO A 449 -11.44 -20.73 2.77
N GLU A 450 -10.73 -20.02 1.91
CA GLU A 450 -9.72 -19.03 2.27
C GLU A 450 -9.73 -17.93 1.23
N VAL A 451 -9.88 -16.68 1.67
CA VAL A 451 -9.83 -15.49 0.81
C VAL A 451 -8.38 -15.22 0.43
N LYS A 452 -8.10 -15.10 -0.86
CA LYS A 452 -6.76 -14.84 -1.36
C LYS A 452 -6.43 -13.36 -1.27
N LYS A 453 -5.32 -13.05 -0.59
CA LYS A 453 -4.95 -11.68 -0.24
C LYS A 453 -4.45 -10.90 -1.45
N ASP A 454 -3.56 -11.48 -2.24
CA ASP A 454 -2.87 -10.80 -3.33
C ASP A 454 -2.98 -11.56 -4.66
N TRP A 455 -2.36 -11.02 -5.72
CA TRP A 455 -2.40 -11.63 -7.05
C TRP A 455 -1.50 -12.87 -7.14
N ASN A 456 -0.45 -12.97 -6.32
CA ASN A 456 0.40 -14.15 -6.26
C ASN A 456 -0.30 -15.35 -5.62
N ASP A 457 -1.05 -15.12 -4.55
CA ASP A 457 -1.92 -16.10 -3.91
C ASP A 457 -2.98 -16.62 -4.87
N GLN A 458 -3.57 -15.74 -5.68
CA GLN A 458 -4.54 -16.13 -6.70
C GLN A 458 -3.91 -16.98 -7.81
N LEU A 459 -2.71 -16.61 -8.28
CA LEU A 459 -1.99 -17.39 -9.28
C LEU A 459 -1.66 -18.80 -8.76
N LYS A 460 -1.14 -18.90 -7.53
CA LYS A 460 -0.87 -20.17 -6.86
C LYS A 460 -2.12 -21.04 -6.77
N HIS A 461 -3.23 -20.44 -6.36
CA HIS A 461 -4.52 -21.12 -6.26
C HIS A 461 -5.00 -21.65 -7.63
N GLU A 462 -4.96 -20.83 -8.69
CA GLU A 462 -5.42 -21.29 -10.01
C GLU A 462 -4.53 -22.42 -10.56
N ILE A 463 -3.21 -22.35 -10.36
CA ILE A 463 -2.29 -23.44 -10.76
C ILE A 463 -2.61 -24.74 -10.01
N GLN A 464 -2.82 -24.66 -8.70
CA GLN A 464 -3.22 -25.82 -7.89
C GLN A 464 -4.56 -26.41 -8.39
N ARG A 465 -5.54 -25.55 -8.69
CA ARG A 465 -6.85 -25.97 -9.23
C ARG A 465 -6.73 -26.64 -10.59
N GLN A 466 -5.88 -26.12 -11.48
CA GLN A 466 -5.60 -26.74 -12.77
C GLN A 466 -4.96 -28.13 -12.62
N GLU A 467 -4.03 -28.30 -11.68
CA GLU A 467 -3.40 -29.58 -11.43
C GLU A 467 -4.39 -30.62 -10.89
N ILE A 468 -5.24 -30.22 -9.94
CA ILE A 468 -6.34 -31.08 -9.44
C ILE A 468 -7.29 -31.48 -10.59
N ARG A 469 -7.64 -30.54 -11.48
CA ARG A 469 -8.49 -30.83 -12.66
C ARG A 469 -7.81 -31.83 -13.61
N LYS A 470 -6.51 -31.70 -13.84
CA LYS A 470 -5.73 -32.65 -14.68
C LYS A 470 -5.69 -34.05 -14.06
N GLN A 471 -5.42 -34.15 -12.77
CA GLN A 471 -5.39 -35.43 -12.05
C GLN A 471 -6.76 -36.13 -12.08
N LYS A 472 -7.86 -35.38 -11.85
CA LYS A 472 -9.22 -35.92 -11.96
C LYS A 472 -9.53 -36.44 -13.37
N ARG A 473 -9.13 -35.70 -14.42
CA ARG A 473 -9.31 -36.15 -15.82
C ARG A 473 -8.50 -37.41 -16.12
N ALA A 474 -7.26 -37.49 -15.64
CA ALA A 474 -6.42 -38.68 -15.79
C ALA A 474 -7.03 -39.91 -15.10
N MET A 475 -7.56 -39.74 -13.88
CA MET A 475 -8.22 -40.82 -13.13
C MET A 475 -9.49 -41.31 -13.82
N LEU A 476 -10.35 -40.40 -14.29
CA LEU A 476 -11.57 -40.76 -15.04
C LEU A 476 -11.23 -41.51 -16.35
N PHE A 477 -10.17 -41.11 -17.03
CA PHE A 477 -9.70 -41.79 -18.23
C PHE A 477 -9.17 -43.21 -17.95
N GLN A 478 -8.48 -43.41 -16.82
CA GLN A 478 -8.05 -44.75 -16.39
C GLN A 478 -9.22 -45.65 -16.01
N GLN A 479 -10.22 -45.12 -15.30
CA GLN A 479 -11.44 -45.85 -14.93
C GLN A 479 -12.26 -46.27 -16.16
N GLY A 480 -12.42 -45.38 -17.15
CA GLY A 480 -13.09 -45.70 -18.41
C GLY A 480 -12.40 -46.83 -19.18
N LYS A 481 -11.06 -46.83 -19.24
CA LYS A 481 -10.28 -47.92 -19.87
C LYS A 481 -10.37 -49.24 -19.11
N GLN A 482 -10.60 -49.21 -17.81
CA GLN A 482 -10.79 -50.43 -17.02
C GLN A 482 -12.19 -51.02 -17.27
N GLN A 483 -13.22 -50.17 -17.35
CA GLN A 483 -14.57 -50.58 -17.71
C GLN A 483 -14.73 -51.07 -19.16
N GLU A 484 -13.90 -50.60 -20.10
CA GLU A 484 -13.86 -51.14 -21.48
C GLU A 484 -13.10 -52.48 -21.60
N ARG A 485 -12.33 -52.85 -20.58
CA ARG A 485 -11.55 -54.11 -20.54
C ARG A 485 -12.26 -55.24 -19.79
N GLU A 486 -13.21 -54.89 -18.93
CA GLU A 486 -14.18 -55.78 -18.28
C GLU A 486 -15.38 -56.02 -19.20
#